data_AF-A0A173LMY7-F1
#
_entry.id   AF-A0A173LMY7-F1
#
_cell.length_a   1.000
_cell.length_b   1.000
_cell.length_c   1.000
_cell.angle_alpha   90.00
_cell.angle_beta   90.00
_cell.angle_gamma   90.00
#
_symmetry.space_group_name_H-M   'P 1'
#
loop_
_entity.id
_entity.type
_entity.pdbx_description
1 polymer ?
#
loop_
_entity_poly.entity_id
_entity_poly.type
_entity_poly.pdbx_seq_one_letter_code
_entity_poly.pdbx_strand_id
1 'polypeptide(L)'
;MTTPSQDRPLNIKIGRDELVVRQRYEVASICNDIVIAIWFIIGSILFFSDSTTFTATWLFLIGSVQMMIRPGIRLARRVHLQKIGTQSSHETAMDF
;
A
#
# COMPACT_ATOMS: atom_id res chain seq x y z
N MET A 1 46.11 -2.55 18.03
CA MET A 1 45.64 -2.79 16.65
C MET A 1 44.42 -3.69 16.74
N THR A 2 43.22 -3.11 16.77
CA THR A 2 41.95 -3.84 16.91
C THR A 2 41.10 -3.56 15.67
N THR A 3 40.66 -4.63 15.04
CA THR A 3 40.01 -4.70 13.73
C THR A 3 38.58 -4.11 13.79
N PRO A 4 38.14 -3.33 12.79
CA PRO A 4 36.76 -2.82 12.76
C PRO A 4 35.80 -3.98 12.49
N SER A 5 34.81 -4.15 13.37
CA SER A 5 33.68 -5.06 13.20
C SER A 5 32.91 -4.66 11.94
N GLN A 6 32.95 -5.53 10.93
CA GLN A 6 32.12 -5.37 9.72
C GLN A 6 30.65 -5.35 10.11
N ASP A 7 30.01 -4.19 9.93
CA ASP A 7 28.56 -4.06 9.82
C ASP A 7 28.08 -4.94 8.67
N ARG A 8 27.65 -6.15 9.02
CA ARG A 8 27.09 -7.10 8.08
C ARG A 8 25.76 -6.52 7.62
N PRO A 9 25.57 -6.20 6.33
CA PRO A 9 24.27 -5.78 5.85
C PRO A 9 23.31 -6.94 6.10
N LEU A 10 22.40 -6.76 7.07
CA LEU A 10 21.32 -7.68 7.38
C LEU A 10 20.46 -7.83 6.13
N ASN A 11 20.79 -8.83 5.33
CA ASN A 11 19.97 -9.33 4.25
C ASN A 11 18.80 -10.08 4.91
N ILE A 12 17.80 -9.31 5.36
CA ILE A 12 16.56 -9.84 5.87
C ILE A 12 15.92 -10.55 4.68
N LYS A 13 16.07 -11.87 4.64
CA LYS A 13 15.35 -12.74 3.71
C LYS A 13 13.90 -12.77 4.15
N ILE A 14 13.14 -11.75 3.73
CA ILE A 14 11.68 -11.76 3.73
C ILE A 14 11.25 -13.06 3.01
N GLY A 15 10.58 -13.94 3.74
CA GLY A 15 10.25 -15.29 3.30
C GLY A 15 9.36 -15.34 2.07
N ARG A 16 9.40 -16.47 1.35
CA ARG A 16 8.59 -16.71 0.13
C ARG A 16 7.09 -16.52 0.35
N ASP A 17 6.59 -16.80 1.55
CA ASP A 17 5.15 -16.69 1.84
C ASP A 17 4.68 -15.23 1.94
N GLU A 18 5.52 -14.33 2.47
CA GLU A 18 5.24 -12.90 2.50
C GLU A 18 5.27 -12.28 1.10
N LEU A 19 6.12 -12.82 0.21
CA LEU A 19 6.19 -12.41 -1.19
C LEU A 19 4.93 -12.80 -1.97
N VAL A 20 4.38 -14.01 -1.74
CA VAL A 20 3.14 -14.46 -2.41
C VAL A 20 1.95 -13.64 -1.96
N VAL A 21 1.84 -13.33 -0.65
CA VAL A 21 0.78 -12.46 -0.12
C VAL A 21 0.91 -11.06 -0.72
N ARG A 22 2.11 -10.46 -0.69
CA ARG A 22 2.35 -9.13 -1.30
C ARG A 22 1.99 -9.07 -2.77
N GLN A 23 2.39 -10.08 -3.55
CA GLN A 23 2.15 -10.10 -4.99
C GLN A 23 0.65 -10.19 -5.30
N ARG A 24 -0.11 -10.96 -4.52
CA ARG A 24 -1.58 -11.01 -4.65
C ARG A 24 -2.23 -9.67 -4.30
N TYR A 25 -1.78 -9.00 -3.24
CA TYR A 25 -2.29 -7.67 -2.87
C TYR A 25 -1.93 -6.61 -3.91
N GLU A 26 -0.76 -6.69 -4.53
CA GLU A 26 -0.34 -5.77 -5.57
C GLU A 26 -1.18 -5.94 -6.85
N VAL A 27 -1.40 -7.18 -7.29
CA VAL A 27 -2.31 -7.48 -8.41
C VAL A 27 -3.74 -7.04 -8.08
N ALA A 28 -4.25 -7.33 -6.88
CA ALA A 28 -5.56 -6.88 -6.45
C ALA A 28 -5.68 -5.34 -6.45
N SER A 29 -4.61 -4.63 -6.08
CA SER A 29 -4.60 -3.16 -6.11
C SER A 29 -4.64 -2.60 -7.54
N ILE A 30 -3.97 -3.27 -8.49
CA ILE A 30 -4.03 -2.90 -9.93
C ILE A 30 -5.43 -3.19 -10.47
N CYS A 31 -6.01 -4.34 -10.16
CA CYS A 31 -7.39 -4.66 -10.55
C CYS A 31 -8.38 -3.64 -9.97
N ASN A 32 -8.21 -3.24 -8.71
CA ASN A 32 -9.01 -2.20 -8.09
C ASN A 32 -8.88 -0.85 -8.82
N ASP A 33 -7.67 -0.44 -9.21
CA ASP A 33 -7.46 0.79 -10.00
C ASP A 33 -8.19 0.75 -11.35
N ILE A 34 -8.18 -0.40 -12.05
CA ILE A 34 -8.92 -0.58 -13.30
C ILE A 34 -10.42 -0.45 -13.06
N VAL A 35 -10.93 -1.07 -11.99
CA VAL A 35 -12.34 -0.98 -11.60
C VAL A 35 -12.73 0.47 -11.29
N ILE A 36 -11.91 1.21 -10.54
CA ILE A 36 -12.11 2.64 -10.28
C ILE A 36 -12.20 3.42 -11.61
N ALA A 37 -11.27 3.19 -12.53
CA ALA A 37 -11.26 3.88 -13.83
C ALA A 37 -12.56 3.62 -14.60
N ILE A 38 -13.05 2.39 -14.62
CA ILE A 38 -14.32 2.02 -15.26
C ILE A 38 -15.50 2.74 -14.58
N TRP A 39 -15.58 2.74 -13.25
CA TRP A 39 -16.64 3.45 -12.53
C TRP A 39 -16.63 4.95 -12.80
N PHE A 40 -15.45 5.57 -12.90
CA PHE A 40 -15.31 6.98 -13.25
C PHE A 40 -15.82 7.27 -14.65
N ILE A 41 -15.45 6.46 -15.64
CA ILE A 41 -15.91 6.62 -17.03
C ILE A 41 -17.44 6.47 -17.11
N ILE A 42 -17.99 5.43 -16.49
CA ILE A 42 -19.43 5.19 -16.46
C ILE A 42 -20.16 6.32 -15.72
N GLY A 43 -19.65 6.75 -14.56
CA GLY A 43 -20.19 7.86 -13.79
C GLY A 43 -20.19 9.17 -14.58
N SER A 44 -19.10 9.45 -15.31
CA SER A 44 -19.03 10.61 -16.21
C SER A 44 -20.08 10.57 -17.31
N ILE A 45 -20.34 9.41 -17.91
CA ILE A 45 -21.38 9.24 -18.93
C ILE A 45 -22.79 9.42 -18.31
N LEU A 46 -23.03 8.85 -17.14
CA LEU A 46 -24.31 8.97 -16.43
C LEU A 46 -24.61 10.40 -15.96
N PHE A 47 -23.60 11.26 -15.84
CA PHE A 47 -23.78 12.66 -15.45
C PHE A 47 -24.43 13.53 -16.54
N PHE A 48 -24.57 13.02 -17.77
CA PHE A 48 -25.20 13.74 -18.88
C PHE A 48 -26.74 13.77 -18.83
N SER A 49 -27.37 12.96 -17.97
CA SER A 49 -28.84 12.96 -17.80
C SER A 49 -29.21 13.11 -16.33
N ASP A 50 -30.11 14.05 -16.03
CA ASP A 50 -30.58 14.32 -14.67
C ASP A 50 -31.17 13.08 -13.97
N SER A 51 -31.80 12.19 -14.73
CA SER A 51 -32.38 10.95 -14.20
C SER A 51 -31.32 9.96 -13.70
N THR A 52 -30.11 10.00 -14.24
CA THR A 52 -29.01 9.09 -13.88
C THR A 52 -27.95 9.74 -12.98
N THR A 53 -28.02 11.05 -12.75
CA THR A 53 -27.10 11.81 -11.90
C THR A 53 -27.05 11.28 -10.46
N PHE A 54 -28.18 10.84 -9.89
CA PHE A 54 -28.19 10.22 -8.55
C PHE A 54 -27.32 8.96 -8.50
N THR A 55 -27.48 8.07 -9.48
CA THR A 55 -26.66 6.85 -9.61
C THR A 55 -25.20 7.19 -9.90
N ALA A 56 -24.94 8.18 -10.75
CA ALA A 56 -23.59 8.65 -11.06
C ALA A 56 -22.84 9.14 -9.82
N THR A 57 -23.53 9.88 -8.95
CA THR A 57 -22.96 10.45 -7.71
C THR A 57 -22.52 9.35 -6.75
N TRP A 58 -23.34 8.30 -6.58
CA TRP A 58 -22.96 7.14 -5.75
C TRP A 58 -21.78 6.37 -6.34
N LEU A 59 -21.74 6.19 -7.67
CA LEU A 59 -20.61 5.60 -8.37
C LEU A 59 -19.31 6.35 -8.09
N PHE A 60 -19.37 7.68 -8.19
CA PHE A 60 -18.24 8.57 -7.94
C PHE A 60 -17.78 8.50 -6.49
N LEU A 61 -18.72 8.47 -5.53
CA LEU A 61 -18.41 8.36 -4.11
C LEU A 61 -17.68 7.04 -3.81
N ILE A 62 -18.21 5.92 -4.30
CA ILE A 62 -17.61 4.59 -4.10
C ILE A 62 -16.23 4.52 -4.77
N GLY A 63 -16.10 5.00 -6.01
CA GLY A 63 -14.82 5.05 -6.72
C GLY A 63 -13.78 5.90 -5.99
N SER A 64 -14.19 7.02 -5.39
CA SER A 64 -13.31 7.89 -4.61
C SER A 64 -12.82 7.22 -3.32
N VAL A 65 -13.69 6.48 -2.62
CA VAL A 65 -13.28 5.69 -1.45
C VAL A 65 -12.31 4.57 -1.86
N GLN A 66 -12.56 3.90 -2.98
CA GLN A 66 -11.66 2.85 -3.49
C GLN A 66 -10.25 3.38 -3.82
N MET A 67 -10.09 4.64 -4.23
CA MET A 67 -8.76 5.23 -4.47
C MET A 67 -7.86 5.25 -3.23
N MET A 68 -8.43 5.13 -2.02
CA MET A 68 -7.67 5.11 -0.77
C MET A 68 -6.89 3.81 -0.54
N ILE A 69 -7.22 2.73 -1.26
CA ILE A 69 -6.61 1.40 -1.06
C ILE A 69 -5.10 1.44 -1.40
N ARG A 70 -4.72 2.05 -2.53
CA ARG A 70 -3.33 2.12 -2.98
C ARG A 70 -2.39 2.91 -2.04
N PRO A 71 -2.73 4.13 -1.59
CA PRO A 71 -1.96 4.82 -0.56
C PRO A 71 -1.99 4.09 0.78
N GLY A 72 -3.10 3.43 1.15
CA GLY A 72 -3.19 2.62 2.36
C GLY A 72 -2.14 1.49 2.41
N ILE A 73 -1.99 0.74 1.32
CA ILE A 73 -0.97 -0.32 1.22
C ILE A 73 0.45 0.26 1.33
N ARG A 74 0.73 1.39 0.69
CA ARG A 74 2.04 2.05 0.77
C ARG A 74 2.33 2.59 2.18
N LEU A 75 1.32 3.13 2.86
CA LEU A 75 1.44 3.66 4.21
C LEU A 75 1.69 2.53 5.22
N ALA A 76 0.92 1.45 5.14
CA ALA A 76 1.11 0.26 5.98
C ALA A 76 2.52 -0.31 5.83
N ARG A 77 3.06 -0.34 4.59
CA ARG A 77 4.45 -0.74 4.34
C ARG A 77 5.43 0.18 5.08
N ARG A 78 5.28 1.51 4.98
CA ARG A 78 6.20 2.46 5.66
C ARG A 78 6.14 2.34 7.19
N VAL A 79 4.94 2.26 7.76
CA VAL A 79 4.74 2.15 9.22
C VAL A 79 5.33 0.84 9.75
N HIS A 80 5.12 -0.28 9.05
CA HIS A 80 5.67 -1.58 9.46
C HIS A 80 7.20 -1.61 9.42
N LEU A 81 7.82 -1.08 8.34
CA LEU A 81 9.28 -0.99 8.26
C LEU A 81 9.87 -0.06 9.32
N GLN A 82 9.22 1.06 9.62
CA GLN A 82 9.70 2.00 10.64
C GLN A 82 9.69 1.39 12.04
N LYS A 83 8.66 0.58 12.35
CA LYS A 83 8.54 -0.10 13.65
C LYS A 83 9.64 -1.16 13.86
N ILE A 84 10.09 -1.83 12.80
CA ILE A 84 11.19 -2.81 12.86
C ILE A 84 12.54 -2.10 12.99
N GLY A 85 12.76 -0.99 12.26
CA GLY A 85 14.01 -0.22 12.35
C GLY A 85 14.28 0.38 13.73
N THR A 86 13.24 0.75 14.48
CA THR A 86 13.40 1.29 15.85
C THR A 86 13.79 0.23 16.89
N GLN A 87 13.41 -1.04 16.70
CA GLN A 87 13.79 -2.09 17.66
C GLN A 87 15.28 -2.43 17.58
N SER A 88 15.86 -2.40 16.38
CA SER A 88 17.30 -2.64 16.17
C SER A 88 18.18 -1.55 16.78
N SER A 89 17.70 -0.30 16.85
CA SER A 89 18.47 0.81 17.41
C SER A 89 18.49 0.84 18.94
N HIS A 90 17.52 0.23 19.61
CA HIS A 90 17.43 0.27 21.07
C HIS A 90 18.29 -0.78 21.77
N GLU A 91 18.63 -1.88 21.09
CA GLU A 91 19.57 -2.90 21.59
C GLU A 91 21.01 -2.36 21.59
N THR A 92 21.40 -1.63 20.54
CA THR A 92 22.74 -1.00 20.42
C THR A 92 23.01 0.11 21.43
N ALA A 93 21.97 0.68 22.06
CA ALA A 93 22.13 1.76 23.04
C ALA A 93 22.29 1.26 24.49
N MET A 94 22.02 -0.02 24.78
CA MET A 94 22.16 -0.60 26.12
C MET A 94 23.45 -1.40 26.34
N ASP A 95 24.31 -1.48 25.31
CA ASP A 95 25.58 -2.21 25.33
C ASP A 95 26.82 -1.32 25.59
N PHE A 96 26.63 -0.12 26.15
CA PHE A 96 27.71 0.80 26.56
C PHE A 96 27.85 0.89 28.08
#